data_AF-A0A3M2A0D1-F1
#
_entry.id   AF-A0A3M2A0D1-F1
#
_cell.length_a   1.000
_cell.length_b   1.000
_cell.length_c   1.000
_cell.angle_alpha   90.00
_cell.angle_beta   90.00
_cell.angle_gamma   90.00
#
_symmetry.space_group_name_H-M   'P 1'
#
loop_
_entity.id
_entity.type
_entity.pdbx_description
1 polymer ?
#
loop_
_entity_poly.entity_id
_entity_poly.type
_entity_poly.pdbx_seq_one_letter_code
_entity_poly.pdbx_strand_id
1 'polypeptide(L)' 'MNGVAGVLYRELRIYRRRWKKHLASYAVSPFLFLVVFGWGLGRHVELDGVGYLAFMIPGLATMASMTQSYGTATEI' A
#
# COMPACT_ATOMS: atom_id res chain seq x y z
N MET A 1 28.59 1.46 -19.28
CA MET A 1 27.62 1.70 -18.18
C MET A 1 26.29 2.31 -18.65
N ASN A 2 26.14 2.76 -19.91
CA ASN A 2 24.93 3.45 -20.38
C ASN A 2 23.75 2.52 -20.75
N GLY A 3 24.02 1.23 -21.00
CA GLY A 3 22.97 0.26 -21.37
C GLY A 3 21.99 -0.04 -20.22
N VAL A 4 22.50 -0.20 -19.00
CA VAL A 4 21.69 -0.47 -17.80
C VAL A 4 20.76 0.69 -17.50
N ALA A 5 21.27 1.93 -17.56
CA ALA A 5 20.46 3.13 -17.36
C ALA A 5 19.36 3.27 -18.43
N GLY A 6 19.64 2.91 -19.69
CA GLY A 6 18.66 2.92 -20.78
C GLY A 6 17.52 1.93 -20.58
N VAL A 7 17.83 0.70 -20.12
CA VAL A 7 16.83 -0.31 -19.77
C VAL A 7 15.99 0.15 -18.57
N LEU A 8 16.63 0.60 -17.50
CA LEU A 8 15.95 1.07 -16.28
C LEU A 8 15.00 2.25 -16.59
N TYR A 9 15.43 3.20 -17.41
CA TYR A 9 14.61 4.33 -17.82
C TYR A 9 13.37 3.91 -18.63
N ARG A 10 13.54 2.93 -19.53
CA ARG A 10 12.44 2.35 -20.31
C ARG A 10 11.45 1.61 -19.40
N GLU A 11 11.94 0.81 -18.47
CA GLU A 11 11.13 0.07 -17.49
C GLU A 11 10.35 1.03 -16.58
N LEU A 12 11.03 2.02 -15.99
CA LEU A 12 10.43 3.02 -15.12
C LEU A 12 9.34 3.83 -15.83
N ARG A 13 9.54 4.16 -17.11
CA ARG A 13 8.53 4.87 -17.91
C ARG A 13 7.27 4.05 -18.16
N ILE A 14 7.42 2.73 -18.37
CA ILE A 14 6.29 1.81 -18.51
C ILE A 14 5.59 1.64 -17.16
N TYR A 15 6.35 1.41 -16.09
CA TYR A 15 5.85 1.26 -14.73
C TYR A 15 5.10 2.51 -14.29
N ARG A 16 5.62 3.72 -14.54
CA ARG A 16 4.96 5.01 -14.21
C ARG A 16 3.58 5.16 -14.84
N ARG A 17 3.34 4.61 -16.04
CA ARG A 17 2.00 4.63 -16.67
C ARG A 17 1.02 3.66 -16.00
N ARG A 18 1.50 2.51 -15.50
CA ARG A 18 0.67 1.46 -14.89
C ARG A 18 0.58 1.57 -13.36
N TRP A 19 1.43 2.37 -12.73
CA TRP A 19 1.57 2.41 -11.27
C TRP A 19 0.28 2.77 -10.56
N LYS A 20 -0.50 3.73 -11.08
CA LYS A 20 -1.81 4.10 -10.50
C LYS A 20 -2.79 2.91 -10.49
N LYS A 21 -2.80 2.11 -11.55
CA LYS A 21 -3.68 0.93 -11.67
C LYS A 21 -3.26 -0.18 -10.71
N HIS A 22 -1.95 -0.44 -10.61
CA HIS A 22 -1.43 -1.38 -9.61
C HIS A 22 -1.73 -0.91 -8.20
N LEU A 23 -1.34 0.32 -7.85
CA LEU A 23 -1.54 0.86 -6.52
C LEU A 23 -3.02 0.84 -6.12
N ALA A 24 -3.93 1.22 -7.03
CA ALA A 24 -5.36 1.17 -6.77
C ALA A 24 -5.84 -0.27 -6.52
N SER A 25 -5.40 -1.24 -7.32
CA SER A 25 -5.79 -2.65 -7.17
C SER A 25 -5.33 -3.24 -5.83
N TYR A 26 -4.12 -2.90 -5.39
CA TYR A 26 -3.55 -3.38 -4.14
C TYR A 26 -4.04 -2.61 -2.90
N ALA A 27 -4.48 -1.36 -3.09
CA ALA A 27 -5.04 -0.54 -2.02
C ALA A 27 -6.50 -0.89 -1.69
N VAL A 28 -7.23 -1.64 -2.53
CA VAL A 28 -8.64 -1.97 -2.29
C VAL A 28 -8.84 -2.67 -0.94
N SER A 29 -8.04 -3.69 -0.64
CA SER A 29 -8.12 -4.46 0.61
C SER A 29 -7.87 -3.60 1.86
N PRO A 30 -6.74 -2.89 2.00
CA PRO A 30 -6.51 -2.02 3.16
C PRO A 30 -7.51 -0.87 3.22
N PHE A 31 -8.02 -0.38 2.09
CA PHE A 31 -9.06 0.66 2.09
C PHE A 31 -10.40 0.15 2.65
N LEU A 32 -10.83 -1.06 2.28
CA LEU A 32 -12.01 -1.69 2.88
C LEU A 32 -11.83 -1.89 4.39
N PHE A 33 -10.63 -2.27 4.82
CA PHE A 33 -10.29 -2.37 6.24
C PHE A 33 -10.49 -1.01 6.92
N LEU A 34 -9.93 0.07 6.37
CA LEU A 34 -10.13 1.41 6.92
C LEU A 34 -11.60 1.84 6.97
N VAL A 35 -12.42 1.47 5.99
CA VAL A 35 -13.87 1.78 5.98
C VAL A 35 -14.61 1.02 7.09
N VAL A 36 -14.39 -0.30 7.19
CA VAL A 36 -15.06 -1.15 8.20
C VAL A 36 -14.65 -0.73 9.61
N PHE A 37 -13.34 -0.64 9.85
CA PHE A 37 -12.81 -0.32 11.17
C PHE A 37 -12.98 1.17 11.52
N GLY A 38 -12.94 2.07 10.54
CA GLY A 38 -13.16 3.49 10.74
C GLY A 38 -14.60 3.86 11.05
N TRP A 39 -15.57 3.24 10.37
CA TRP A 39 -16.98 3.51 10.65
C TRP A 39 -17.49 2.76 11.88
N GLY A 40 -17.02 1.53 12.11
CA GLY A 40 -17.40 0.69 13.24
C GLY A 40 -16.70 1.10 14.55
N LEU A 41 -15.37 0.98 14.59
CA LEU A 41 -14.57 1.12 15.81
C LEU A 41 -14.00 2.54 16.01
N GLY A 42 -13.77 3.29 14.92
CA GLY A 42 -13.11 4.59 14.96
C GLY A 42 -13.81 5.69 15.76
N ARG A 43 -15.12 5.57 16.05
CA ARG A 43 -15.87 6.52 16.90
C ARG A 43 -16.11 6.06 18.33
N HIS A 44 -15.90 4.77 18.63
CA HIS A 44 -16.27 4.18 19.91
C HIS A 44 -15.08 3.64 20.70
N VAL A 45 -13.89 3.57 20.08
CA VAL A 45 -12.68 3.01 20.70
C VAL A 45 -11.55 4.03 20.58
N GLU A 46 -11.23 4.65 21.71
CA GLU A 46 -9.99 5.40 21.91
C GLU A 46 -9.00 4.48 22.61
N LEU A 47 -7.81 4.33 22.03
CA LEU A 47 -6.70 3.66 22.70
C LEU A 47 -5.76 4.75 23.21
N ASP A 48 -5.62 4.85 24.52
CA ASP A 48 -4.64 5.74 25.16
C ASP A 48 -4.83 7.23 24.80
N GLY A 49 -6.09 7.66 24.65
CA GLY A 49 -6.45 9.04 24.26
C GLY A 49 -6.21 9.36 22.78
N VAL A 50 -5.78 8.38 21.98
CA VAL A 50 -5.59 8.51 20.53
C VAL A 50 -6.64 7.65 19.81
N GLY A 51 -7.22 8.18 18.74
CA GLY A 51 -8.17 7.43 17.93
C GLY A 51 -7.55 6.12 17.42
N TYR A 52 -8.26 5.00 17.58
CA TYR A 52 -7.82 3.67 17.15
C TYR A 52 -7.32 3.61 15.69
N LEU A 53 -7.88 4.46 14.83
CA LEU A 53 -7.45 4.63 13.44
C LEU A 53 -5.98 5.08 13.31
N ALA A 54 -5.49 5.94 14.20
CA ALA A 54 -4.12 6.45 14.14
C ALA A 54 -3.08 5.35 14.38
N PHE A 55 -3.41 4.35 15.20
CA PHE A 55 -2.58 3.16 15.39
C PHE A 55 -2.67 2.19 14.21
N MET A 56 -3.86 2.04 13.62
CA MET A 56 -4.11 1.07 12.56
C MET A 56 -3.51 1.47 11.21
N ILE A 57 -3.58 2.75 10.84
CA ILE A 57 -3.07 3.26 9.55
C ILE A 57 -1.61 2.82 9.28
N PRO A 58 -0.65 3.06 10.18
CA PRO A 58 0.74 2.64 9.95
C PRO A 58 0.90 1.12 9.95
N GLY A 59 0.13 0.38 10.75
CA GLY A 59 0.13 -1.09 10.75
C GLY A 59 -0.32 -1.67 9.40
N LEU A 60 -1.46 -1.21 8.90
CA LEU A 60 -2.00 -1.60 7.59
C LEU A 60 -1.06 -1.20 6.44
N ALA A 61 -0.49 0.00 6.49
CA ALA A 61 0.45 0.47 5.48
C ALA A 61 1.71 -0.42 5.41
N THR A 62 2.23 -0.82 6.57
CA THR A 62 3.41 -1.70 6.67
C THR A 62 3.08 -3.09 6.14
N MET A 63 1.95 -3.68 6.56
CA MET A 63 1.49 -4.97 6.07
C MET A 63 1.30 -4.97 4.55
N ALA A 64 0.56 -3.99 4.02
CA ALA A 64 0.32 -3.88 2.59
C ALA A 64 1.63 -3.74 1.82
N SER A 65 2.58 -2.94 2.30
CA SER A 65 3.91 -2.78 1.69
C SER A 65 4.70 -4.09 1.69
N MET A 66 4.65 -4.85 2.79
CA MET A 66 5.33 -6.13 2.93
C MET A 66 4.75 -7.17 1.98
N THR A 67 3.43 -7.37 2.00
CA THR A 67 2.75 -8.32 1.10
C THR A 67 2.98 -7.98 -0.37
N GLN A 68 2.99 -6.69 -0.71
CA GLN A 68 3.30 -6.23 -2.06
C GLN A 68 4.73 -6.54 -2.51
N SER A 69 5.69 -6.32 -1.62
CA SER A 69 7.09 -6.57 -1.92
C SER A 69 7.36 -8.06 -2.10
N TYR A 70 6.79 -8.91 -1.24
CA TYR A 70 6.91 -10.38 -1.35
C TYR A 70 6.17 -10.94 -2.56
N GLY A 71 4.96 -10.47 -2.84
CA GLY A 71 4.20 -10.88 -4.01
C GLY A 71 4.93 -10.56 -5.31
N THR A 72 5.44 -9.33 -5.43
CA THR A 72 6.23 -8.90 -6.59
C THR A 72 7.52 -9.70 -6.70
N ALA A 73 8.24 -9.94 -5.60
CA ALA A 73 9.50 -10.68 -5.61
C ALA A 73 9.34 -12.17 -5.96
N THR A 74 8.15 -12.74 -5.75
CA THR A 74 7.85 -14.15 -6.06
C THR A 74 7.36 -14.32 -7.50
N GLU A 75 6.83 -13.27 -8.13
CA GLU A 75 6.34 -13.27 -9.51
C GLU A 75 7.45 -13.09 -10.58
N ILE A 76 8.69 -12.78 -10.16
CA ILE A 76 9.88 -12.63 -11.03
C ILE A 76 10.74 -13.90 -10.99
#